data_AF-A0A7Y3P1V9-F1
#
_entry.id   AF-A0A7Y3P1V9-F1
#
_cell.length_a   1.000
_cell.length_b   1.000
_cell.length_c   1.000
_cell.angle_alpha   90.00
_cell.angle_beta   90.00
_cell.angle_gamma   90.00
#
_symmetry.space_group_name_H-M   'P 1'
#
loop_
_entity.id
_entity.type
_entity.pdbx_description
1 polymer ?
#
loop_
_entity_poly.entity_id
_entity_poly.type
_entity_poly.pdbx_seq_one_letter_code
_entity_poly.pdbx_strand_id
1 'polypeptide(L)'
;TLFTGISHNVSILLPDIFCPVSALCFINILLNRSVSKIRMAAIAALMLVSMLFAYSNAIVITILFALVLFMLGTIKLCARRGTAIAKGRLVVCSSVLAGFFIITPAANYLFGKKFIISEGSHVFMMNHLLETGILEDYLNRECGKKNYALCRYKDNLDTAFMWSGNSPLYKMGGWLAVKQEYDSIIHDIFTTPRYDLMILQRFTEYAFIQYFTFGIPGAHSWGNGSPLIQIKEYYKPLGRDYCASSQYHSWLNFTATSEIQNILVMVSLTFLMLVLLTGVWRNMLCSTLKWFSVILIAYTVINAAVCANFSTLNERFQDRLVWLLPLTAFFVAEHLLRRDCSGNPNKRLSLHR
;
A
#
# COMPACT_ATOMS: atom_id res chain seq x y z
N THR A 1 -1.70 19.58 -4.38
CA THR A 1 -3.17 19.71 -4.24
C THR A 1 -3.85 20.00 -5.57
N LEU A 2 -3.44 21.02 -6.35
CA LEU A 2 -4.12 21.34 -7.62
C LEU A 2 -3.94 20.32 -8.76
N PHE A 3 -2.78 19.64 -8.82
CA PHE A 3 -2.40 18.76 -9.93
C PHE A 3 -2.29 17.27 -9.55
N THR A 4 -2.84 16.90 -8.38
CA THR A 4 -2.70 15.56 -7.80
C THR A 4 -3.98 15.21 -7.03
N GLY A 5 -4.34 13.93 -6.98
CA GLY A 5 -5.48 13.37 -6.25
C GLY A 5 -5.38 13.41 -4.74
N ILE A 6 -4.37 14.07 -4.15
CA ILE A 6 -4.24 14.18 -2.68
C ILE A 6 -5.51 14.77 -2.04
N SER A 7 -6.14 15.78 -2.66
CA SER A 7 -7.39 16.37 -2.14
C SER A 7 -8.51 15.33 -2.13
N HIS A 8 -8.64 14.54 -3.20
CA HIS A 8 -9.64 13.47 -3.30
C HIS A 8 -9.42 12.40 -2.22
N ASN A 9 -8.18 11.94 -2.06
CA ASN A 9 -7.80 10.92 -1.07
C ASN A 9 -8.03 11.36 0.40
N VAL A 10 -7.97 12.66 0.68
CA VAL A 10 -8.29 13.22 2.00
C VAL A 10 -9.80 13.38 2.21
N SER A 11 -10.56 13.60 1.15
CA SER A 11 -12.00 13.86 1.21
C SER A 11 -12.87 12.60 1.13
N ILE A 12 -12.34 11.47 0.66
CA ILE A 12 -13.06 10.21 0.61
C ILE A 12 -13.07 9.55 2.00
N LEU A 13 -14.20 8.95 2.40
CA LEU A 13 -14.34 8.26 3.68
C LEU A 13 -13.66 6.88 3.66
N LEU A 14 -12.34 6.88 3.46
CA LEU A 14 -11.48 5.70 3.45
C LEU A 14 -10.19 6.02 4.22
N PRO A 15 -9.54 5.02 4.86
CA PRO A 15 -8.31 5.22 5.61
C PRO A 15 -7.06 5.43 4.72
N ASP A 16 -7.22 5.75 3.44
CA ASP A 16 -6.12 5.73 2.46
C ASP A 16 -5.07 6.79 2.71
N ILE A 17 -5.44 7.94 3.28
CA ILE A 17 -4.49 9.00 3.66
C ILE A 17 -3.44 8.50 4.67
N PHE A 18 -3.75 7.46 5.44
CA PHE A 18 -2.81 6.88 6.40
C PHE A 18 -1.66 6.11 5.73
N CYS A 19 -1.82 5.71 4.46
CA CYS A 19 -0.74 5.09 3.69
C CYS A 19 0.46 6.05 3.51
N PRO A 20 0.34 7.21 2.83
CA PRO A 20 1.46 8.15 2.71
C PRO A 20 1.91 8.72 4.07
N VAL A 21 1.00 8.87 5.05
CA VAL A 21 1.37 9.30 6.41
C VAL A 21 2.29 8.28 7.08
N SER A 22 2.00 6.98 6.97
CA SER A 22 2.86 5.92 7.53
C SER A 22 4.26 5.93 6.91
N ALA A 23 4.36 6.12 5.59
CA ALA A 23 5.62 6.23 4.87
C ALA A 23 6.45 7.44 5.35
N LEU A 24 5.82 8.62 5.43
CA LEU A 24 6.48 9.84 5.86
C LEU A 24 6.90 9.78 7.33
N CYS A 25 6.08 9.17 8.21
CA CYS A 25 6.45 8.95 9.61
C CYS A 25 7.65 8.02 9.73
N PHE A 26 7.64 6.90 9.00
CA PHE A 26 8.76 5.95 8.97
C PHE A 26 10.06 6.62 8.52
N ILE A 27 10.02 7.38 7.41
CA ILE A 27 11.18 8.11 6.90
C ILE A 27 11.66 9.17 7.91
N ASN A 28 10.74 9.91 8.54
CA ASN A 28 11.10 10.92 9.54
C ASN A 28 11.76 10.30 10.78
N ILE A 29 11.25 9.16 11.28
CA ILE A 29 11.88 8.46 12.41
C ILE A 29 13.31 8.07 12.04
N LEU A 30 13.53 7.51 10.85
CA LEU A 30 14.85 7.03 10.43
C LEU A 30 15.86 8.15 10.16
N LEU A 31 15.44 9.21 9.45
CA LEU A 31 16.37 10.18 8.86
C LEU A 31 16.42 11.51 9.61
N ASN A 32 15.35 11.91 10.31
CA ASN A 32 15.29 13.22 10.94
C ASN A 32 16.02 13.23 12.29
N ARG A 33 17.20 13.86 12.32
CA ARG A 33 18.09 13.90 13.50
C ARG A 33 17.70 14.97 14.53
N SER A 34 17.01 16.03 14.13
CA SER A 34 16.72 17.21 14.98
C SER A 34 15.37 17.16 15.69
N VAL A 35 14.71 16.01 15.71
CA VAL A 35 13.38 15.84 16.33
C VAL A 35 13.51 15.64 17.85
N SER A 36 12.78 16.45 18.63
CA SER A 36 12.67 16.29 20.08
C SER A 36 12.01 14.96 20.47
N LYS A 37 12.23 14.49 21.70
CA LYS A 37 11.66 13.21 22.18
C LYS A 37 10.13 13.17 22.09
N ILE A 38 9.46 14.28 22.42
CA ILE A 38 7.99 14.39 22.37
C ILE A 38 7.49 14.28 20.93
N ARG A 39 8.12 15.02 19.99
CA ARG A 39 7.76 14.94 18.56
C ARG A 39 8.01 13.55 17.98
N MET A 40 9.10 12.90 18.40
CA MET A 40 9.40 11.52 17.99
C MET A 40 8.34 10.54 18.49
N ALA A 41 7.87 10.68 19.73
CA ALA A 41 6.77 9.88 20.28
C ALA A 41 5.46 10.13 19.52
N ALA A 42 5.15 11.39 19.18
CA ALA A 42 3.97 11.73 18.38
C ALA A 42 4.04 11.13 16.97
N ILE A 43 5.20 11.18 16.29
CA ILE A 43 5.39 10.56 14.97
C ILE A 43 5.26 9.03 15.07
N ALA A 44 5.82 8.41 16.11
CA ALA A 44 5.72 6.97 16.35
C ALA A 44 4.27 6.54 16.61
N ALA A 45 3.51 7.30 17.41
CA ALA A 45 2.09 7.07 17.64
C ALA A 45 1.26 7.24 16.35
N LEU A 46 1.55 8.27 15.55
CA LEU A 46 0.86 8.51 14.28
C LEU A 46 1.13 7.38 13.27
N MET A 47 2.37 6.89 13.22
CA MET A 47 2.73 5.71 12.43
C MET A 47 1.97 4.47 12.88
N LEU A 48 1.89 4.22 14.20
CA LEU A 48 1.12 3.10 14.75
C LEU A 48 -0.35 3.18 14.37
N VAL A 49 -0.99 4.33 14.60
CA VAL A 49 -2.40 4.57 14.24
C VAL A 49 -2.64 4.36 12.75
N SER A 50 -1.72 4.83 11.91
CA SER A 50 -1.81 4.68 10.46
C SER A 50 -1.75 3.22 9.99
N MET A 51 -1.04 2.36 10.71
CA MET A 51 -1.00 0.92 10.45
C MET A 51 -2.24 0.21 10.99
N LEU A 52 -2.78 0.66 12.13
CA LEU A 52 -4.02 0.12 12.70
C LEU A 52 -5.23 0.40 11.80
N PHE A 53 -5.29 1.55 11.13
CA PHE A 53 -6.37 1.87 10.20
C PHE A 53 -6.29 1.13 8.87
N ALA A 54 -5.11 0.66 8.47
CA ALA A 54 -4.93 -0.07 7.22
C ALA A 54 -3.80 -1.10 7.36
N TYR A 55 -4.19 -2.36 7.57
CA TYR A 55 -3.25 -3.47 7.82
C TYR A 55 -2.20 -3.67 6.71
N SER A 56 -2.52 -3.32 5.46
CA SER A 56 -1.55 -3.38 4.36
C SER A 56 -0.35 -2.46 4.59
N ASN A 57 -0.55 -1.31 5.25
CA ASN A 57 0.56 -0.41 5.61
C ASN A 57 1.55 -1.10 6.55
N ALA A 58 1.09 -1.93 7.49
CA ALA A 58 1.99 -2.65 8.39
C ALA A 58 2.87 -3.66 7.64
N ILE A 59 2.31 -4.38 6.67
CA ILE A 59 3.06 -5.32 5.81
C ILE A 59 4.09 -4.55 4.97
N VAL A 60 3.68 -3.47 4.30
CA VAL A 60 4.57 -2.63 3.47
C VAL A 60 5.72 -2.07 4.30
N ILE A 61 5.44 -1.49 5.47
CA ILE A 61 6.46 -0.96 6.37
C ILE A 61 7.37 -2.06 6.91
N THR A 62 6.85 -3.26 7.20
CA THR A 62 7.67 -4.38 7.68
C THR A 62 8.68 -4.82 6.63
N ILE A 63 8.24 -4.99 5.38
CA ILE A 63 9.13 -5.34 4.24
C ILE A 63 10.14 -4.21 4.02
N LEU A 64 9.69 -2.95 4.04
CA LEU A 64 10.56 -1.80 3.87
C LEU A 64 11.61 -1.69 4.99
N PHE A 65 11.23 -1.96 6.24
CA PHE A 65 12.15 -1.97 7.36
C PHE A 65 13.18 -3.10 7.24
N ALA A 66 12.77 -4.30 6.84
CA ALA A 66 13.68 -5.40 6.54
C ALA A 66 14.66 -5.04 5.42
N LEU A 67 14.18 -4.38 4.34
CA LEU A 67 15.02 -3.89 3.25
C LEU A 67 16.03 -2.84 3.74
N VAL A 68 15.62 -1.91 4.61
CA VAL A 68 16.53 -0.93 5.22
C VAL A 68 17.59 -1.63 6.07
N LEU A 69 17.22 -2.60 6.92
CA LEU A 69 18.17 -3.35 7.72
C LEU A 69 19.17 -4.12 6.83
N PHE A 70 18.69 -4.74 5.76
CA PHE A 70 19.53 -5.43 4.78
C PHE A 70 20.52 -4.47 4.10
N MET A 71 20.06 -3.31 3.63
CA MET A 71 20.93 -2.28 3.04
C MET A 71 21.96 -1.75 4.04
N LEU A 72 21.59 -1.53 5.30
CA LEU A 72 22.53 -1.08 6.33
C LEU A 72 23.58 -2.16 6.65
N GLY A 73 23.17 -3.43 6.68
CA GLY A 73 24.06 -4.57 6.86
C GLY A 73 25.09 -4.70 5.73
N THR A 74 24.64 -4.65 4.49
CA THR A 74 25.52 -4.74 3.30
C THR A 74 26.47 -3.55 3.21
N ILE A 75 26.02 -2.32 3.50
CA ILE A 75 26.90 -1.13 3.52
C ILE A 75 27.99 -1.27 4.59
N LYS A 76 27.62 -1.74 5.79
CA LYS A 76 28.59 -1.94 6.88
C LYS A 76 29.64 -2.99 6.51
N LEU A 77 29.24 -4.07 5.83
CA LEU A 77 30.13 -5.14 5.38
C LEU A 77 31.03 -4.68 4.22
N CYS A 78 30.47 -4.05 3.19
CA CYS A 78 31.20 -3.71 1.96
C CYS A 78 32.02 -2.42 2.06
N ALA A 79 31.52 -1.39 2.76
CA ALA A 79 32.16 -0.07 2.76
C ALA A 79 32.88 0.26 4.07
N ARG A 80 32.69 -0.53 5.15
CA ARG A 80 33.19 -0.25 6.52
C ARG A 80 32.93 1.20 7.01
N ARG A 81 31.93 1.87 6.44
CA ARG A 81 31.56 3.26 6.74
C ARG A 81 30.42 3.30 7.75
N GLY A 82 30.40 4.34 8.57
CA GLY A 82 29.27 4.64 9.46
C GLY A 82 28.00 4.96 8.65
N THR A 83 26.85 4.55 9.16
CA THR A 83 25.55 4.75 8.51
C THR A 83 24.94 6.11 8.88
N ALA A 84 24.09 6.67 8.02
CA ALA A 84 23.38 7.90 8.32
C ALA A 84 22.29 7.70 9.41
N ILE A 85 21.83 6.47 9.63
CA ILE A 85 20.73 6.12 10.54
C ILE A 85 21.29 5.72 11.92
N ALA A 86 20.74 6.30 12.98
CA ALA A 86 21.13 5.99 14.37
C ALA A 86 20.40 4.75 14.90
N LYS A 87 21.10 3.90 15.66
CA LYS A 87 20.54 2.64 16.22
C LYS A 87 19.26 2.86 17.02
N GLY A 88 19.17 3.93 17.81
CA GLY A 88 17.96 4.26 18.57
C GLY A 88 16.72 4.47 17.70
N ARG A 89 16.88 4.91 16.45
CA ARG A 89 15.76 5.05 15.50
C ARG A 89 15.24 3.70 15.03
N LEU A 90 16.15 2.74 14.80
CA LEU A 90 15.78 1.36 14.46
C LEU A 90 14.97 0.73 15.60
N VAL A 91 15.38 0.95 16.85
CA VAL A 91 14.64 0.47 18.03
C VAL A 91 13.24 1.07 18.08
N VAL A 92 13.08 2.37 17.79
CA VAL A 92 11.74 3.00 17.72
C VAL A 92 10.88 2.34 16.64
N CYS A 93 11.40 2.17 15.42
CA CYS A 93 10.67 1.47 14.34
C CYS A 93 10.28 0.04 14.74
N SER A 94 11.21 -0.74 15.31
CA SER A 94 10.93 -2.09 15.79
C SER A 94 9.87 -2.11 16.88
N SER A 95 9.89 -1.15 17.80
CA SER A 95 8.91 -1.04 18.89
C SER A 95 7.52 -0.74 18.35
N VAL A 96 7.41 0.16 17.37
CA VAL A 96 6.14 0.52 16.71
C VAL A 96 5.57 -0.66 15.92
N LEU A 97 6.42 -1.40 15.18
CA LEU A 97 6.03 -2.61 14.47
C LEU A 97 5.57 -3.72 15.44
N ALA A 98 6.33 -3.97 16.50
CA ALA A 98 5.94 -4.92 17.54
C ALA A 98 4.60 -4.53 18.18
N GLY A 99 4.39 -3.23 18.45
CA GLY A 99 3.13 -2.70 18.94
C GLY A 99 1.96 -3.07 18.02
N PHE A 100 2.09 -2.89 16.70
CA PHE A 100 1.07 -3.30 15.74
C PHE A 100 0.77 -4.81 15.79
N PHE A 101 1.82 -5.65 15.73
CA PHE A 101 1.66 -7.11 15.70
C PHE A 101 1.16 -7.71 17.02
N ILE A 102 1.20 -6.95 18.12
CA ILE A 102 0.60 -7.33 19.40
C ILE A 102 -0.84 -6.80 19.50
N ILE A 103 -1.05 -5.51 19.23
CA ILE A 103 -2.34 -4.85 19.43
C ILE A 103 -3.42 -5.42 18.50
N THR A 104 -3.12 -5.63 17.22
CA THR A 104 -4.13 -6.08 16.25
C THR A 104 -4.67 -7.49 16.59
N PRO A 105 -3.83 -8.52 16.79
CA PRO A 105 -4.34 -9.84 17.17
C PRO A 105 -4.92 -9.88 18.58
N ALA A 106 -4.43 -9.05 19.52
CA ALA A 106 -5.03 -8.92 20.84
C ALA A 106 -6.45 -8.34 20.77
N ALA A 107 -6.67 -7.31 19.94
CA ALA A 107 -8.00 -6.77 19.69
C ALA A 107 -8.93 -7.83 19.09
N ASN A 108 -8.48 -8.57 18.07
CA ASN A 108 -9.25 -9.68 17.49
C ASN A 108 -9.51 -10.80 18.50
N TYR A 109 -8.59 -11.07 19.43
CA TYR A 109 -8.83 -12.04 20.49
C TYR A 109 -9.91 -11.58 21.47
N LEU A 110 -9.88 -10.31 21.86
CA LEU A 110 -10.87 -9.71 22.77
C LEU A 110 -12.29 -9.69 22.19
N PHE A 111 -12.44 -9.47 20.87
CA PHE A 111 -13.75 -9.35 20.22
C PHE A 111 -14.20 -10.60 19.46
N GLY A 112 -13.28 -11.35 18.86
CA GLY A 112 -13.54 -12.48 17.94
C GLY A 112 -13.00 -13.83 18.43
N LYS A 113 -12.53 -13.93 19.68
CA LYS A 113 -12.03 -15.15 20.36
C LYS A 113 -10.85 -15.85 19.68
N LYS A 114 -10.14 -15.22 18.74
CA LYS A 114 -8.92 -15.77 18.09
C LYS A 114 -7.81 -14.73 17.98
N PHE A 115 -6.58 -15.13 18.29
CA PHE A 115 -5.40 -14.28 18.16
C PHE A 115 -4.88 -14.32 16.71
N ILE A 116 -5.54 -13.59 15.83
CA ILE A 116 -5.25 -13.53 14.39
C ILE A 116 -5.19 -12.08 13.91
N ILE A 117 -4.46 -11.80 12.84
CA ILE A 117 -4.39 -10.44 12.27
C ILE A 117 -5.65 -10.10 11.47
N SER A 118 -6.11 -11.04 10.64
CA SER A 118 -7.27 -10.86 9.78
C SER A 118 -8.05 -12.18 9.67
N GLU A 119 -9.35 -12.13 9.93
CA GLU A 119 -10.23 -13.29 9.79
C GLU A 119 -10.61 -13.58 8.34
N GLY A 120 -10.55 -12.57 7.46
CA GLY A 120 -10.99 -12.67 6.07
C GLY A 120 -9.89 -12.90 5.03
N SER A 121 -8.63 -13.13 5.44
CA SER A 121 -7.49 -13.20 4.51
C SER A 121 -7.62 -14.30 3.44
N HIS A 122 -8.28 -15.42 3.76
CA HIS A 122 -8.50 -16.53 2.84
C HIS A 122 -9.38 -16.15 1.66
N VAL A 123 -10.37 -15.26 1.85
CA VAL A 123 -11.23 -14.79 0.75
C VAL A 123 -10.44 -13.93 -0.24
N PHE A 124 -9.62 -13.00 0.26
CA PHE A 124 -8.75 -12.17 -0.58
C PHE A 124 -7.74 -13.01 -1.35
N MET A 125 -7.09 -13.97 -0.68
CA MET A 125 -6.13 -14.86 -1.33
C MET A 125 -6.80 -15.73 -2.40
N MET A 126 -7.99 -16.27 -2.13
CA MET A 126 -8.74 -17.03 -3.14
C MET A 126 -9.16 -16.17 -4.32
N ASN A 127 -9.60 -14.93 -4.08
CA ASN A 127 -9.92 -13.99 -5.15
C ASN A 127 -8.68 -13.70 -6.01
N HIS A 128 -7.52 -13.47 -5.40
CA HIS A 128 -6.29 -13.25 -6.15
C HIS A 128 -5.84 -14.49 -6.94
N LEU A 129 -5.95 -15.69 -6.36
CA LEU A 129 -5.66 -16.95 -7.07
C LEU A 129 -6.63 -17.17 -8.25
N LEU A 130 -7.87 -16.68 -8.16
CA LEU A 130 -8.82 -16.67 -9.27
C LEU A 130 -8.40 -15.68 -10.36
N GLU A 131 -8.10 -14.43 -9.99
CA GLU A 131 -7.64 -13.38 -10.94
C GLU A 131 -6.39 -13.80 -11.72
N THR A 132 -5.47 -14.51 -11.07
CA THR A 132 -4.22 -15.01 -11.67
C THR A 132 -4.40 -16.28 -12.52
N GLY A 133 -5.59 -16.89 -12.48
CA GLY A 133 -5.91 -18.16 -13.15
C GLY A 133 -5.32 -19.41 -12.49
N ILE A 134 -4.62 -19.27 -11.35
CA ILE A 134 -4.01 -20.39 -10.61
C ILE A 134 -5.11 -21.29 -10.02
N LEU A 135 -6.15 -20.67 -9.47
CA LEU A 135 -7.27 -21.39 -8.87
C LEU A 135 -7.99 -22.27 -9.90
N GLU A 136 -8.18 -21.78 -11.12
CA GLU A 136 -8.84 -22.53 -12.19
C GLU A 136 -8.02 -23.77 -12.60
N ASP A 137 -6.69 -23.64 -12.79
CA ASP A 137 -5.82 -24.80 -13.08
C ASP A 137 -5.86 -25.82 -11.93
N TYR A 138 -5.86 -25.36 -10.68
CA TYR A 138 -5.94 -26.23 -9.50
C TYR A 138 -7.27 -26.99 -9.44
N LEU A 139 -8.40 -26.29 -9.56
CA LEU A 139 -9.73 -26.92 -9.48
C LEU A 139 -9.95 -27.92 -10.62
N ASN A 140 -9.45 -27.64 -11.83
CA ASN A 140 -9.55 -28.57 -12.96
C ASN A 140 -8.84 -29.91 -12.72
N ARG A 141 -7.81 -29.95 -11.88
CA ARG A 141 -7.05 -31.17 -11.55
C ARG A 141 -7.58 -31.90 -10.32
N GLU A 142 -7.95 -31.13 -9.30
CA GLU A 142 -8.19 -31.67 -7.96
C GLU A 142 -9.67 -31.92 -7.66
N CYS A 143 -10.62 -31.29 -8.39
CA CYS A 143 -12.05 -31.52 -8.15
C CYS A 143 -12.52 -32.96 -8.43
N GLY A 144 -11.77 -33.74 -9.22
CA GLY A 144 -12.03 -35.17 -9.40
C GLY A 144 -11.47 -36.07 -8.29
N LYS A 145 -10.59 -35.52 -7.44
CA LYS A 145 -9.90 -36.26 -6.36
C LYS A 145 -10.35 -35.82 -4.98
N LYS A 146 -10.70 -34.54 -4.83
CA LYS A 146 -11.08 -33.89 -3.59
C LYS A 146 -12.52 -33.39 -3.71
N ASN A 147 -13.31 -33.64 -2.67
CA ASN A 147 -14.73 -33.30 -2.63
C ASN A 147 -14.96 -31.89 -2.06
N TYR A 148 -14.34 -30.87 -2.65
CA TYR A 148 -14.56 -29.47 -2.25
C TYR A 148 -15.95 -28.99 -2.68
N ALA A 149 -16.63 -28.23 -1.83
CA ALA A 149 -17.92 -27.63 -2.17
C ALA A 149 -17.80 -26.64 -3.34
N LEU A 150 -16.69 -25.91 -3.41
CA LEU A 150 -16.36 -24.98 -4.49
C LEU A 150 -16.35 -25.63 -5.88
N CYS A 151 -16.05 -26.93 -5.97
CA CYS A 151 -16.03 -27.66 -7.24
C CYS A 151 -17.37 -27.67 -7.98
N ARG A 152 -18.49 -27.50 -7.27
CA ARG A 152 -19.83 -27.35 -7.88
C ARG A 152 -19.99 -26.08 -8.70
N TYR A 153 -19.12 -25.09 -8.46
CA TYR A 153 -19.17 -23.77 -9.07
C TYR A 153 -17.95 -23.46 -9.94
N LYS A 154 -17.07 -24.45 -10.21
CA LYS A 154 -15.79 -24.21 -10.89
C LYS A 154 -15.91 -23.46 -12.22
N ASP A 155 -16.97 -23.73 -12.99
CA ASP A 155 -17.20 -23.14 -14.32
C ASP A 155 -17.93 -21.78 -14.25
N ASN A 156 -18.30 -21.33 -13.05
CA ASN A 156 -19.04 -20.10 -12.77
C ASN A 156 -18.29 -19.19 -11.76
N LEU A 157 -16.95 -19.22 -11.79
CA LEU A 157 -16.12 -18.32 -10.98
C LEU A 157 -15.82 -17.05 -11.79
N ASP A 158 -16.48 -15.94 -11.43
CA ASP A 158 -16.29 -14.63 -12.04
C ASP A 158 -15.30 -13.75 -11.24
N THR A 159 -14.81 -12.68 -11.86
CA THR A 159 -13.95 -11.69 -11.18
C THR A 159 -14.69 -10.87 -10.12
N ALA A 160 -16.02 -10.96 -10.06
CA ALA A 160 -16.85 -10.36 -9.02
C ALA A 160 -17.04 -11.30 -7.81
N PHE A 161 -16.26 -12.37 -7.70
CA PHE A 161 -16.39 -13.45 -6.71
C PHE A 161 -16.58 -12.96 -5.27
N MET A 162 -15.81 -11.97 -4.83
CA MET A 162 -15.92 -11.44 -3.46
C MET A 162 -16.99 -10.34 -3.29
N TRP A 163 -17.42 -9.71 -4.38
CA TRP A 163 -18.26 -8.50 -4.37
C TRP A 163 -19.72 -8.77 -4.72
N SER A 164 -20.00 -9.78 -5.54
CA SER A 164 -21.35 -10.13 -5.97
C SER A 164 -22.07 -10.95 -4.91
N GLY A 165 -23.25 -10.51 -4.46
CA GLY A 165 -24.07 -11.27 -3.51
C GLY A 165 -24.56 -12.63 -4.02
N ASN A 166 -24.51 -12.85 -5.35
CA ASN A 166 -24.88 -14.11 -5.99
C ASN A 166 -23.67 -15.02 -6.29
N SER A 167 -22.47 -14.62 -5.85
CA SER A 167 -21.26 -15.39 -6.09
C SER A 167 -21.26 -16.72 -5.32
N PRO A 168 -20.44 -17.70 -5.74
CA PRO A 168 -20.25 -18.95 -5.00
C PRO A 168 -19.88 -18.74 -3.52
N LEU A 169 -19.13 -17.68 -3.20
CA LEU A 169 -18.77 -17.33 -1.82
C LEU A 169 -20.00 -17.20 -0.90
N TYR A 170 -21.00 -16.42 -1.31
CA TYR A 170 -22.21 -16.21 -0.50
C TYR A 170 -23.18 -17.38 -0.56
N LYS A 171 -23.25 -18.09 -1.70
CA LYS A 171 -24.03 -19.34 -1.83
C LYS A 171 -23.54 -20.46 -0.90
N MET A 172 -22.25 -20.46 -0.58
CA MET A 172 -21.62 -21.42 0.35
C MET A 172 -21.63 -20.97 1.81
N GLY A 173 -22.41 -19.93 2.16
CA GLY A 173 -22.56 -19.47 3.54
C GLY A 173 -21.65 -18.30 3.93
N GLY A 174 -20.97 -17.68 2.97
CA GLY A 174 -20.18 -16.47 3.19
C GLY A 174 -18.80 -16.71 3.78
N TRP A 175 -18.15 -15.62 4.20
CA TRP A 175 -16.72 -15.57 4.46
C TRP A 175 -16.24 -16.57 5.50
N LEU A 176 -16.97 -16.77 6.60
CA LEU A 176 -16.56 -17.67 7.68
C LEU A 176 -16.81 -19.15 7.34
N ALA A 177 -17.90 -19.45 6.64
CA ALA A 177 -18.30 -20.82 6.32
C ALA A 177 -17.29 -21.51 5.40
N VAL A 178 -16.71 -20.77 4.45
CA VAL A 178 -15.76 -21.29 3.46
C VAL A 178 -14.32 -21.39 3.98
N LYS A 179 -14.05 -20.90 5.19
CA LYS A 179 -12.67 -20.67 5.66
C LYS A 179 -11.80 -21.92 5.63
N GLN A 180 -12.29 -23.02 6.20
CA GLN A 180 -11.53 -24.27 6.28
C GLN A 180 -11.21 -24.85 4.91
N GLU A 181 -12.18 -24.84 3.99
CA GLU A 181 -11.99 -25.33 2.62
C GLU A 181 -10.98 -24.46 1.87
N TYR A 182 -11.12 -23.12 1.95
CA TYR A 182 -10.24 -22.20 1.24
C TYR A 182 -8.81 -22.24 1.80
N ASP A 183 -8.64 -22.33 3.12
CA ASP A 183 -7.31 -22.47 3.73
C ASP A 183 -6.63 -23.77 3.25
N SER A 184 -7.37 -24.87 3.05
CA SER A 184 -6.84 -26.12 2.48
C SER A 184 -6.40 -25.95 1.02
N ILE A 185 -7.23 -25.31 0.18
CA ILE A 185 -6.91 -25.07 -1.24
C ILE A 185 -5.68 -24.18 -1.36
N ILE A 186 -5.65 -23.07 -0.62
CA ILE A 186 -4.51 -22.15 -0.57
C ILE A 186 -3.25 -22.91 -0.15
N HIS A 187 -3.32 -23.70 0.92
CA HIS A 187 -2.19 -24.46 1.41
C HIS A 187 -1.65 -25.43 0.37
N ASP A 188 -2.52 -26.18 -0.31
CA ASP A 188 -2.10 -27.12 -1.36
C ASP A 188 -1.41 -26.40 -2.53
N ILE A 189 -1.96 -25.26 -2.98
CA ILE A 189 -1.38 -24.47 -4.07
C ILE A 189 0.03 -24.00 -3.70
N PHE A 190 0.22 -23.43 -2.50
CA PHE A 190 1.51 -22.90 -2.05
C PHE A 190 2.53 -23.97 -1.63
N THR A 191 2.11 -25.22 -1.41
CA THR A 191 3.01 -26.33 -1.06
C THR A 191 3.31 -27.25 -2.22
N THR A 192 2.63 -27.07 -3.36
CA THR A 192 2.85 -27.87 -4.57
C THR A 192 3.84 -27.16 -5.50
N PRO A 193 5.07 -27.70 -5.70
CA PRO A 193 6.15 -27.00 -6.42
C PRO A 193 5.84 -26.64 -7.88
N ARG A 194 4.83 -27.29 -8.48
CA ARG A 194 4.36 -26.98 -9.83
C ARG A 194 3.88 -25.53 -9.97
N TYR A 195 3.29 -24.97 -8.91
CA TYR A 195 2.74 -23.62 -8.95
C TYR A 195 3.79 -22.54 -8.66
N ASP A 196 4.97 -22.88 -8.13
CA ASP A 196 5.98 -21.91 -7.70
C ASP A 196 6.36 -20.90 -8.79
N LEU A 197 6.67 -21.40 -10.00
CA LEU A 197 7.03 -20.53 -11.13
C LEU A 197 5.85 -19.67 -11.58
N MET A 198 4.64 -20.25 -11.62
CA MET A 198 3.42 -19.53 -12.01
C MET A 198 3.07 -18.45 -10.99
N ILE A 199 3.17 -18.74 -9.69
CA ILE A 199 3.00 -17.80 -8.59
C ILE A 199 4.02 -16.67 -8.72
N LEU A 200 5.30 -16.97 -8.92
CA LEU A 200 6.35 -15.94 -9.05
C LEU A 200 6.13 -15.04 -10.27
N GLN A 201 5.77 -15.63 -11.41
CA GLN A 201 5.47 -14.89 -12.64
C GLN A 201 4.27 -13.97 -12.45
N ARG A 202 3.14 -14.51 -11.96
CA ARG A 202 1.91 -13.75 -11.72
C ARG A 202 2.11 -12.67 -10.66
N PHE A 203 2.87 -12.98 -9.61
CA PHE A 203 3.21 -12.01 -8.57
C PHE A 203 3.93 -10.79 -9.14
N THR A 204 4.93 -11.05 -9.99
CA THR A 204 5.75 -10.01 -10.63
C THR A 204 4.94 -9.21 -11.64
N GLU A 205 4.13 -9.89 -12.46
CA GLU A 205 3.23 -9.28 -13.44
C GLU A 205 2.23 -8.34 -12.75
N TYR A 206 1.52 -8.82 -11.72
CA TYR A 206 0.53 -8.04 -10.99
C TYR A 206 1.16 -6.86 -10.24
N ALA A 207 2.34 -7.05 -9.64
CA ALA A 207 3.09 -5.97 -9.00
C ALA A 207 3.48 -4.88 -10.02
N PHE A 208 3.93 -5.28 -11.21
CA PHE A 208 4.31 -4.37 -12.28
C PHE A 208 3.10 -3.61 -12.82
N ILE A 209 2.02 -4.30 -13.15
CA ILE A 209 0.76 -3.70 -13.60
C ILE A 209 0.28 -2.70 -12.56
N GLN A 210 0.13 -3.12 -11.30
CA GLN A 210 -0.35 -2.26 -10.22
C GLN A 210 0.51 -1.01 -10.03
N TYR A 211 1.84 -1.10 -10.22
CA TYR A 211 2.72 0.06 -10.07
C TYR A 211 2.37 1.20 -11.02
N PHE A 212 1.92 0.87 -12.24
CA PHE A 212 1.50 1.83 -13.26
C PHE A 212 -0.02 1.99 -13.35
N THR A 213 -0.79 1.21 -12.59
CA THR A 213 -2.24 1.37 -12.46
C THR A 213 -2.54 2.30 -11.29
N PHE A 214 -2.74 3.57 -11.62
CA PHE A 214 -3.23 4.59 -10.70
C PHE A 214 -4.06 5.62 -11.46
N GLY A 215 -5.03 6.17 -10.76
CA GLY A 215 -5.98 7.11 -11.29
C GLY A 215 -6.88 7.60 -10.16
N ILE A 216 -7.43 8.79 -10.33
CA ILE A 216 -8.40 9.34 -9.40
C ILE A 216 -9.77 8.79 -9.85
N PRO A 217 -10.32 7.76 -9.18
CA PRO A 217 -11.57 7.17 -9.62
C PRO A 217 -12.69 8.22 -9.52
N GLY A 218 -13.53 8.28 -10.55
CA GLY A 218 -14.78 9.02 -10.48
C GLY A 218 -15.71 8.43 -9.41
N ALA A 219 -16.73 9.19 -9.02
CA ALA A 219 -17.82 8.56 -8.30
C ALA A 219 -18.58 7.63 -9.25
N HIS A 220 -18.52 6.33 -9.00
CA HIS A 220 -19.46 5.38 -9.57
C HIS A 220 -20.64 5.23 -8.62
N SER A 221 -21.85 5.43 -9.13
CA SER A 221 -23.07 5.13 -8.39
C SER A 221 -23.14 3.65 -8.10
N TRP A 222 -23.27 3.32 -6.82
CA TRP A 222 -23.55 1.96 -6.38
C TRP A 222 -25.06 1.67 -6.37
N GLY A 223 -25.91 2.64 -6.78
CA GLY A 223 -27.36 2.53 -6.72
C GLY A 223 -27.85 2.11 -5.32
N ASN A 224 -28.63 1.04 -5.26
CA ASN A 224 -29.07 0.40 -4.00
C ASN A 224 -28.01 -0.52 -3.37
N GLY A 225 -26.74 -0.37 -3.74
CA GLY A 225 -25.62 -1.15 -3.24
C GLY A 225 -25.16 -0.74 -1.84
N SER A 226 -24.00 -1.27 -1.45
CA SER A 226 -23.50 -1.21 -0.07
C SER A 226 -23.52 0.19 0.56
N PRO A 227 -23.04 1.28 -0.09
CA PRO A 227 -23.03 2.60 0.54
C PRO A 227 -24.42 3.10 0.97
N LEU A 228 -25.44 2.96 0.12
CA LEU A 228 -26.79 3.41 0.43
C LEU A 228 -27.41 2.57 1.56
N ILE A 229 -27.20 1.25 1.52
CA ILE A 229 -27.68 0.33 2.56
C ILE A 229 -27.11 0.73 3.92
N GLN A 230 -25.79 0.91 4.00
CA GLN A 230 -25.10 1.27 5.24
C GLN A 230 -25.51 2.65 5.76
N ILE A 231 -25.66 3.65 4.87
CA ILE A 231 -26.13 4.99 5.25
C ILE A 231 -27.56 4.93 5.79
N LYS A 232 -28.47 4.20 5.13
CA LYS A 232 -29.85 4.06 5.60
C LYS A 232 -29.95 3.29 6.91
N GLU A 233 -29.05 2.35 7.17
CA GLU A 233 -29.02 1.56 8.39
C GLU A 233 -28.52 2.39 9.59
N TYR A 234 -27.34 3.00 9.47
CA TYR A 234 -26.65 3.66 10.57
C TYR A 234 -26.87 5.18 10.63
N TYR A 235 -27.24 5.81 9.52
CA TYR A 235 -27.38 7.28 9.38
C TYR A 235 -28.69 7.66 8.68
N LYS A 236 -29.81 7.08 9.14
CA LYS A 236 -31.16 7.23 8.55
C LYS A 236 -31.49 8.63 7.98
N PRO A 237 -31.25 9.75 8.70
CA PRO A 237 -31.57 11.08 8.19
C PRO A 237 -30.80 11.46 6.91
N LEU A 238 -29.55 10.99 6.78
CA LEU A 238 -28.67 11.30 5.66
C LEU A 238 -28.97 10.50 4.39
N GLY A 239 -29.87 9.51 4.47
CA GLY A 239 -30.20 8.68 3.30
C GLY A 239 -30.78 9.50 2.14
N ARG A 240 -31.60 10.52 2.45
CA ARG A 240 -32.15 11.44 1.43
C ARG A 240 -31.05 12.32 0.82
N ASP A 241 -30.19 12.89 1.66
CA ASP A 241 -29.10 13.77 1.22
C ASP A 241 -28.08 13.00 0.36
N TYR A 242 -27.76 11.78 0.75
CA TYR A 242 -26.91 10.91 -0.05
C TYR A 242 -27.53 10.61 -1.41
N CYS A 243 -28.82 10.28 -1.49
CA CYS A 243 -29.51 10.07 -2.76
C CYS A 243 -29.57 11.33 -3.65
N ALA A 244 -29.45 12.53 -3.08
CA ALA A 244 -29.35 13.78 -3.83
C ALA A 244 -27.91 14.18 -4.17
N SER A 245 -26.90 13.46 -3.68
CA SER A 245 -25.50 13.82 -3.82
C SER A 245 -24.95 13.54 -5.22
N SER A 246 -23.93 14.32 -5.62
CA SER A 246 -23.19 14.09 -6.87
C SER A 246 -22.56 12.69 -6.94
N GLN A 247 -22.22 12.09 -5.78
CA GLN A 247 -21.67 10.74 -5.74
C GLN A 247 -22.71 9.67 -6.11
N TYR A 248 -23.95 9.83 -5.64
CA TYR A 248 -25.04 8.91 -5.97
C TYR A 248 -25.44 8.97 -7.45
N HIS A 249 -25.32 10.14 -8.07
CA HIS A 249 -25.64 10.34 -9.48
C HIS A 249 -24.45 10.12 -10.44
N SER A 250 -23.28 9.71 -9.95
CA SER A 250 -22.04 9.60 -10.74
C SER A 250 -21.61 10.91 -11.42
N TRP A 251 -21.92 12.06 -10.82
CA TRP A 251 -21.59 13.38 -11.38
C TRP A 251 -20.17 13.86 -11.03
N LEU A 252 -19.49 13.20 -10.07
CA LEU A 252 -18.10 13.51 -9.76
C LEU A 252 -17.17 12.84 -10.78
N ASN A 253 -16.74 13.62 -11.77
CA ASN A 253 -15.78 13.20 -12.79
C ASN A 253 -14.41 13.83 -12.52
N PHE A 254 -13.39 12.98 -12.39
CA PHE A 254 -12.00 13.39 -12.16
C PHE A 254 -11.07 13.01 -13.31
N THR A 255 -11.58 12.61 -14.48
CA THR A 255 -10.77 12.15 -15.63
C THR A 255 -9.68 13.17 -15.98
N ALA A 256 -10.03 14.45 -16.16
CA ALA A 256 -9.04 15.48 -16.51
C ALA A 256 -7.94 15.64 -15.43
N THR A 257 -8.33 15.62 -14.15
CA THR A 257 -7.37 15.70 -13.04
C THR A 257 -6.50 14.45 -12.94
N SER A 258 -7.07 13.28 -13.21
CA SER A 258 -6.37 12.00 -13.27
C SER A 258 -5.32 11.99 -14.38
N GLU A 259 -5.67 12.44 -15.58
CA GLU A 259 -4.72 12.55 -16.71
C GLU A 259 -3.56 13.51 -16.40
N ILE A 260 -3.86 14.69 -15.84
CA ILE A 260 -2.82 15.65 -15.43
C ILE A 260 -1.89 15.03 -14.38
N GLN A 261 -2.46 14.34 -13.38
CA GLN A 261 -1.67 13.62 -12.39
C GLN A 261 -0.79 12.56 -13.06
N ASN A 262 -1.35 11.76 -13.96
CA ASN A 262 -0.63 10.67 -14.61
C ASN A 262 0.58 11.19 -15.40
N ILE A 263 0.40 12.26 -16.18
CA ILE A 263 1.49 12.94 -16.87
C ILE A 263 2.54 13.44 -15.87
N LEU A 264 2.11 14.14 -14.81
CA LEU A 264 3.02 14.71 -13.81
C LEU A 264 3.84 13.62 -13.09
N VAL A 265 3.20 12.51 -12.71
CA VAL A 265 3.85 11.38 -12.05
C VAL A 265 4.84 10.71 -13.01
N MET A 266 4.47 10.49 -14.27
CA MET A 266 5.35 9.87 -15.26
C MET A 266 6.56 10.73 -15.60
N VAL A 267 6.39 12.05 -15.74
CA VAL A 267 7.50 13.00 -15.90
C VAL A 267 8.42 12.96 -14.68
N SER A 268 7.85 12.93 -13.47
CA SER A 268 8.61 12.89 -12.23
C SER A 268 9.39 11.58 -12.06
N LEU A 269 8.79 10.44 -12.40
CA LEU A 269 9.45 9.15 -12.41
C LEU A 269 10.59 9.10 -13.42
N THR A 270 10.36 9.63 -14.63
CA THR A 270 11.38 9.72 -15.67
C THR A 270 12.56 10.57 -15.21
N PHE A 271 12.30 11.73 -14.62
CA PHE A 271 13.34 12.59 -14.04
C PHE A 271 14.14 11.88 -12.94
N LEU A 272 13.47 11.23 -11.99
CA LEU A 272 14.13 10.48 -10.91
C LEU A 272 14.96 9.32 -11.47
N MET A 273 14.46 8.61 -12.49
CA MET A 273 15.19 7.55 -13.18
C MET A 273 16.44 8.09 -13.88
N LEU A 274 16.34 9.21 -14.59
CA LEU A 274 17.50 9.86 -15.22
C LEU A 274 18.55 10.27 -14.19
N VAL A 275 18.15 10.84 -13.05
CA VAL A 275 19.06 11.19 -11.96
C VAL A 275 19.79 9.95 -11.41
N LEU A 276 19.11 8.80 -11.33
CA LEU A 276 19.69 7.53 -10.92
C LEU A 276 20.67 6.97 -11.96
N LEU A 277 20.26 6.90 -13.24
CA LEU A 277 21.03 6.32 -14.35
C LEU A 277 22.28 7.13 -14.70
N THR A 278 22.19 8.46 -14.69
CA THR A 278 23.33 9.36 -14.98
C THR A 278 24.35 9.41 -13.83
N GLY A 279 24.06 8.81 -12.68
CA GLY A 279 24.96 8.83 -11.53
C GLY A 279 25.06 10.19 -10.84
N VAL A 280 24.32 11.22 -11.30
CA VAL A 280 24.25 12.57 -10.71
C VAL A 280 23.98 12.48 -9.21
N TRP A 281 23.11 11.55 -8.82
CA TRP A 281 22.79 11.32 -7.42
C TRP A 281 24.01 11.08 -6.54
N ARG A 282 25.05 10.36 -7.01
CA ARG A 282 26.20 9.95 -6.18
C ARG A 282 26.97 11.12 -5.59
N ASN A 283 27.16 12.18 -6.38
CA ASN A 283 28.00 13.31 -5.99
C ASN A 283 27.18 14.56 -5.65
N MET A 284 26.02 14.74 -6.27
CA MET A 284 25.27 15.99 -6.19
C MET A 284 24.18 16.00 -5.11
N LEU A 285 23.70 14.83 -4.66
CA LEU A 285 22.65 14.78 -3.63
C LEU A 285 23.23 14.55 -2.23
N CYS A 286 22.69 15.27 -1.26
CA CYS A 286 22.98 15.05 0.15
C CYS A 286 22.54 13.64 0.60
N SER A 287 23.18 13.11 1.64
CA SER A 287 22.87 11.75 2.12
C SER A 287 21.42 11.59 2.57
N THR A 288 20.83 12.62 3.18
CA THR A 288 19.44 12.57 3.66
C THR A 288 18.47 12.46 2.48
N LEU A 289 18.63 13.30 1.45
CA LEU A 289 17.76 13.30 0.28
C LEU A 289 17.91 12.00 -0.53
N LYS A 290 19.13 11.45 -0.64
CA LYS A 290 19.36 10.11 -1.23
C LYS A 290 18.54 9.04 -0.53
N TRP A 291 18.68 8.92 0.80
CA TRP A 291 17.97 7.90 1.58
C TRP A 291 16.46 8.14 1.55
N PHE A 292 16.02 9.40 1.61
CA PHE A 292 14.62 9.77 1.47
C PHE A 292 14.06 9.24 0.14
N SER A 293 14.70 9.56 -0.99
CA SER A 293 14.25 9.13 -2.32
C SER A 293 14.27 7.61 -2.47
N VAL A 294 15.32 6.93 -2.03
CA VAL A 294 15.43 5.46 -2.12
C VAL A 294 14.36 4.77 -1.29
N ILE A 295 14.16 5.18 -0.03
CA ILE A 295 13.17 4.58 0.86
C ILE A 295 11.76 4.83 0.34
N LEU A 296 11.48 6.03 -0.17
CA LEU A 296 10.18 6.38 -0.72
C LEU A 296 9.86 5.61 -2.01
N ILE A 297 10.80 5.53 -2.96
CA ILE A 297 10.62 4.74 -4.18
C ILE A 297 10.44 3.26 -3.82
N ALA A 298 11.22 2.73 -2.88
CA ALA A 298 11.03 1.36 -2.39
C ALA A 298 9.63 1.19 -1.76
N TYR A 299 9.14 2.16 -1.00
CA TYR A 299 7.78 2.14 -0.44
C TYR A 299 6.71 2.03 -1.55
N THR A 300 6.83 2.82 -2.63
CA THR A 300 5.84 2.78 -3.72
C THR A 300 5.84 1.45 -4.48
N VAL A 301 7.02 0.85 -4.67
CA VAL A 301 7.16 -0.48 -5.30
C VAL A 301 6.60 -1.58 -4.40
N ILE A 302 6.96 -1.58 -3.11
CA ILE A 302 6.47 -2.56 -2.14
C ILE A 302 4.96 -2.43 -1.98
N ASN A 303 4.39 -1.22 -1.94
CA ASN A 303 2.94 -1.03 -1.88
C ASN A 303 2.22 -1.64 -3.09
N ALA A 304 2.74 -1.45 -4.31
CA ALA A 304 2.16 -2.09 -5.49
C ALA A 304 2.19 -3.61 -5.37
N ALA A 305 3.33 -4.18 -5.01
CA ALA A 305 3.49 -5.62 -4.87
C ALA A 305 2.58 -6.21 -3.78
N VAL A 306 2.47 -5.56 -2.63
CA VAL A 306 1.63 -6.03 -1.51
C VAL A 306 0.15 -5.90 -1.86
N CYS A 307 -0.31 -4.75 -2.34
CA CYS A 307 -1.73 -4.52 -2.59
C CYS A 307 -2.27 -5.38 -3.74
N ALA A 308 -1.50 -5.54 -4.83
CA ALA A 308 -1.92 -6.34 -5.97
C ALA A 308 -2.06 -7.83 -5.61
N ASN A 309 -1.12 -8.36 -4.81
CA ASN A 309 -1.01 -9.80 -4.56
C ASN A 309 -1.72 -10.29 -3.30
N PHE A 310 -2.02 -9.39 -2.36
CA PHE A 310 -2.80 -9.73 -1.16
C PHE A 310 -4.22 -9.15 -1.16
N SER A 311 -4.61 -8.49 -2.25
CA SER A 311 -5.97 -7.98 -2.44
C SER A 311 -6.43 -8.19 -3.88
N THR A 312 -6.29 -7.17 -4.74
CA THR A 312 -6.76 -7.14 -6.13
C THR A 312 -6.06 -6.00 -6.86
N LEU A 313 -6.11 -5.98 -8.19
CA LEU A 313 -5.68 -4.83 -8.98
C LEU A 313 -6.68 -3.68 -8.85
N ASN A 314 -6.21 -2.52 -8.38
CA ASN A 314 -7.08 -1.35 -8.24
C ASN A 314 -6.27 -0.04 -8.30
N GLU A 315 -6.73 0.93 -9.11
CA GLU A 315 -6.10 2.25 -9.25
C GLU A 315 -5.89 2.97 -7.91
N ARG A 316 -6.85 2.79 -6.99
CA ARG A 316 -6.85 3.38 -5.64
C ARG A 316 -5.58 3.09 -4.85
N PHE A 317 -5.02 1.88 -4.99
CA PHE A 317 -3.92 1.44 -4.11
C PHE A 317 -2.62 2.21 -4.33
N GLN A 318 -2.35 2.63 -5.56
CA GLN A 318 -1.24 3.52 -5.87
C GLN A 318 -1.65 4.99 -5.87
N ASP A 319 -2.87 5.34 -6.28
CA ASP A 319 -3.33 6.74 -6.32
C ASP A 319 -3.13 7.47 -4.97
N ARG A 320 -3.38 6.78 -3.86
CA ARG A 320 -3.22 7.31 -2.49
C ARG A 320 -1.80 7.77 -2.12
N LEU A 321 -0.77 7.39 -2.88
CA LEU A 321 0.62 7.70 -2.57
C LEU A 321 1.46 8.23 -3.75
N VAL A 322 1.00 8.10 -5.00
CA VAL A 322 1.79 8.52 -6.18
C VAL A 322 2.17 9.99 -6.18
N TRP A 323 1.40 10.86 -5.49
CA TRP A 323 1.73 12.28 -5.33
C TRP A 323 3.05 12.53 -4.57
N LEU A 324 3.57 11.54 -3.84
CA LEU A 324 4.88 11.63 -3.19
C LEU A 324 6.04 11.60 -4.20
N LEU A 325 5.84 11.03 -5.40
CA LEU A 325 6.83 10.98 -6.47
C LEU A 325 7.14 12.36 -7.05
N PRO A 326 6.16 13.18 -7.50
CA PRO A 326 6.43 14.56 -7.93
C PRO A 326 6.97 15.44 -6.81
N LEU A 327 6.53 15.24 -5.56
CA LEU A 327 7.11 15.93 -4.41
C LEU A 327 8.61 15.62 -4.26
N THR A 328 9.00 14.37 -4.45
CA THR A 328 10.41 13.94 -4.37
C THR A 328 11.22 14.45 -5.54
N ALA A 329 10.68 14.39 -6.75
CA ALA A 329 11.29 14.97 -7.94
C ALA A 329 11.52 16.48 -7.75
N PHE A 330 10.56 17.19 -7.17
CA PHE A 330 10.70 18.60 -6.83
C PHE A 330 11.85 18.86 -5.85
N PHE A 331 11.93 18.12 -4.73
CA PHE A 331 13.05 18.29 -3.79
C PHE A 331 14.41 17.96 -4.40
N VAL A 332 14.49 16.94 -5.25
CA VAL A 332 15.71 16.59 -6.00
C VAL A 332 16.08 17.71 -6.96
N ALA A 333 15.13 18.22 -7.75
CA ALA A 333 15.38 19.32 -8.68
C ALA A 333 15.81 20.60 -7.97
N GLU A 334 15.11 21.00 -6.90
CA GLU A 334 15.44 22.18 -6.10
C GLU A 334 16.84 22.07 -5.50
N HIS A 335 17.22 20.90 -4.99
CA HIS A 335 18.55 20.65 -4.48
C HIS A 335 19.64 20.74 -5.57
N LEU A 336 19.38 20.18 -6.75
CA LEU A 336 20.33 20.24 -7.88
C LEU A 336 20.53 21.68 -8.39
N LEU A 337 19.47 22.49 -8.37
CA LEU A 337 19.52 23.90 -8.77
C LEU A 337 20.26 24.77 -7.73
N ARG A 338 19.99 24.56 -6.44
CA ARG A 338 20.56 25.40 -5.37
C ARG A 338 21.93 24.93 -4.88
N ARG A 339 22.30 23.67 -5.10
CA ARG A 339 23.49 23.00 -4.52
C ARG A 339 23.57 23.13 -2.99
N ASP A 340 22.45 23.37 -2.32
CA ASP A 340 22.41 23.66 -0.89
C ASP A 340 22.29 22.36 -0.07
N CYS A 341 23.37 22.00 0.61
CA CYS A 341 23.33 21.15 1.80
C CYS A 341 23.42 22.06 3.02
N SER A 342 22.37 22.84 3.32
CA SER A 342 22.37 23.75 4.47
C SER A 342 22.16 22.99 5.78
N GLY A 343 23.25 22.36 6.23
CA GLY A 343 23.54 22.07 7.63
C GLY A 343 24.71 22.91 8.17
N ASN A 344 25.13 23.96 7.45
CA ASN A 344 26.15 24.89 7.93
C ASN A 344 25.62 26.35 7.89
N PRO A 345 25.22 26.92 9.04
CA PRO A 345 24.66 28.27 9.11
C PRO A 345 25.63 29.39 8.68
N ASN A 346 26.94 29.11 8.56
CA ASN A 346 27.95 30.13 8.25
C ASN A 346 28.11 30.48 6.76
N LYS A 347 27.43 29.77 5.83
CA LYS A 347 27.61 30.04 4.39
C LYS A 347 26.68 31.11 3.80
N ARG A 348 25.71 31.63 4.57
CA ARG A 348 24.77 32.66 4.11
C ARG A 348 25.33 34.09 4.06
N LEU A 349 26.54 34.31 4.57
CA LEU A 349 27.10 35.67 4.70
C LEU A 349 28.09 36.08 3.60
N SER A 350 28.37 35.23 2.60
CA SER A 350 29.39 35.53 1.59
C SER A 350 28.87 35.86 0.18
N LEU A 351 27.57 36.04 -0.01
CA LEU A 351 26.97 36.40 -1.32
C LEU A 351 26.44 37.83 -1.39
N HIS A 352 26.69 38.65 -0.36
CA HIS A 352 26.39 40.09 -0.36
C HIS A 352 27.58 40.92 0.12
N ARG A 353 28.75 40.72 -0.48
CA ARG A 353 29.84 41.71 -0.46
C ARG A 353 30.42 41.88 -1.84
#